data_AF-A0A6L7JPC9-F1
#
_entry.id   AF-A0A6L7JPC9-F1
#
_cell.length_a   1.000
_cell.length_b   1.000
_cell.length_c   1.000
_cell.angle_alpha   90.00
_cell.angle_beta   90.00
_cell.angle_gamma   90.00
#
_symmetry.space_group_name_H-M   'P 1'
#
loop_
_entity.id
_entity.type
_entity.pdbx_description
1 polymer ?
#
loop_
_entity_poly.entity_id
_entity_poly.type
_entity_poly.pdbx_seq_one_letter_code
_entity_poly.pdbx_strand_id
1 'polypeptide(L)'
;MTEIPQLVQSFSRNNEDLREWTERVFTDLLSDNEFRWLFCNTLSYMEHIGSYKIMATQQGDVIDYPTLKHLNEETGHAVLFKRHAERFKGSGLDYAESQLIAPAYARAYFSRLEVSMVRYFGRDANYRTIYLYMSLIVEFRAVWAYEILAECIEKAGLDFSLAKLLAEEQGHLNSMVRRLDADGQFSREQVEYFWEKEHWLYVRLLKAIEKSRGVENFKHVGKQETVSVAYSVA
;
A
#
# COMPACT_ATOMS: atom_id res chain seq x y z
N MET A 1 12.26 -13.20 19.93
CA MET A 1 11.11 -12.28 19.78
C MET A 1 11.48 -11.29 18.69
N THR A 2 10.77 -11.31 17.57
CA THR A 2 10.92 -10.28 16.54
C THR A 2 10.44 -8.94 17.09
N GLU A 3 11.33 -7.96 17.18
CA GLU A 3 10.95 -6.64 17.66
C GLU A 3 10.34 -5.82 16.52
N ILE A 4 9.01 -5.91 16.36
CA ILE A 4 8.23 -5.09 15.42
C ILE A 4 8.61 -3.60 15.46
N PRO A 5 8.84 -2.97 16.64
CA PRO A 5 9.31 -1.58 16.69
C PRO A 5 10.62 -1.34 15.91
N GLN A 6 11.56 -2.29 15.94
CA GLN A 6 12.82 -2.18 15.18
C GLN A 6 12.59 -2.30 13.68
N LEU A 7 11.65 -3.15 13.24
CA LEU A 7 11.29 -3.28 11.83
C LEU A 7 10.62 -2.01 11.31
N VAL A 8 9.66 -1.45 12.06
CA VAL A 8 9.02 -0.17 11.73
C VAL A 8 10.06 0.94 11.63
N GLN A 9 10.94 1.07 12.63
CA GLN A 9 12.00 2.07 12.60
C GLN A 9 12.94 1.88 11.40
N SER A 10 13.30 0.64 11.06
CA SER A 10 14.17 0.35 9.92
C SER A 10 13.48 0.66 8.59
N PHE A 11 12.19 0.35 8.45
CA PHE A 11 11.41 0.70 7.27
C PHE A 11 11.31 2.22 7.11
N SER A 12 10.98 2.95 8.18
CA SER A 12 10.89 4.41 8.15
C SER A 12 12.22 5.06 7.77
N ARG A 13 13.34 4.61 8.35
CA ARG A 13 14.68 5.09 7.99
C ARG A 13 15.02 4.84 6.52
N ASN A 14 14.64 3.68 5.98
CA ASN A 14 14.89 3.34 4.57
C ASN A 14 13.99 4.10 3.58
N ASN A 15 12.99 4.83 4.06
CA ASN A 15 12.08 5.64 3.25
C ASN A 15 12.15 7.12 3.64
N GLU A 16 13.14 7.53 4.43
CA GLU A 16 13.30 8.92 4.89
C GLU A 16 13.44 9.90 3.71
N ASP A 17 14.14 9.47 2.65
CA ASP A 17 14.32 10.23 1.41
C ASP A 17 13.01 10.43 0.62
N LEU A 18 12.00 9.57 0.84
CA LEU A 18 10.68 9.68 0.23
C LEU A 18 9.71 10.50 1.06
N ARG A 19 10.03 10.82 2.32
CA ARG A 19 9.07 11.48 3.24
C ARG A 19 8.66 12.84 2.72
N GLU A 20 9.63 13.72 2.45
CA GLU A 20 9.37 15.08 1.94
C GLU A 20 8.63 15.06 0.60
N TRP A 21 9.01 14.12 -0.28
CA TRP A 21 8.35 13.98 -1.57
C TRP A 21 6.89 13.53 -1.42
N THR A 22 6.64 12.54 -0.57
CA THR A 22 5.28 12.06 -0.26
C THR A 22 4.44 13.17 0.34
N GLU A 23 4.96 13.88 1.35
CA GLU A 23 4.26 14.99 2.01
C GLU A 23 3.89 16.09 1.01
N ARG A 24 4.82 16.47 0.13
CA ARG A 24 4.55 17.46 -0.93
C ARG A 24 3.44 16.97 -1.86
N VAL A 25 3.53 15.74 -2.37
CA VAL A 25 2.52 15.18 -3.27
C VAL A 25 1.15 15.15 -2.59
N PHE A 26 1.05 14.71 -1.34
CA PHE A 26 -0.22 14.67 -0.61
C PHE A 26 -0.77 16.07 -0.36
N THR A 27 0.07 17.02 0.05
CA THR A 27 -0.32 18.43 0.22
C THR A 27 -0.87 19.00 -1.08
N ASP A 28 -0.18 18.79 -2.20
CA ASP A 28 -0.60 19.26 -3.52
C ASP A 28 -1.94 18.64 -3.93
N LEU A 29 -2.14 17.35 -3.70
CA LEU A 29 -3.41 16.67 -4.01
C LEU A 29 -4.56 17.16 -3.13
N LEU A 30 -4.33 17.37 -1.84
CA LEU A 30 -5.36 17.83 -0.91
C LEU A 30 -5.72 19.31 -1.10
N SER A 31 -4.82 20.14 -1.65
CA SER A 31 -5.06 21.56 -1.89
C SER A 31 -6.05 21.85 -3.02
N ASP A 32 -6.21 20.92 -3.96
CA ASP A 32 -7.05 21.06 -5.15
C ASP A 32 -8.31 20.21 -5.03
N ASN A 33 -9.49 20.80 -5.24
CA ASN A 33 -10.75 20.10 -5.06
C ASN A 33 -10.89 18.88 -5.98
N GLU A 34 -10.46 18.98 -7.24
CA GLU A 34 -10.58 17.88 -8.19
C GLU A 34 -9.64 16.73 -7.83
N PHE A 35 -8.38 17.04 -7.55
CA PHE A 35 -7.40 16.03 -7.17
C PHE A 35 -7.67 15.44 -5.79
N ARG A 36 -8.28 16.19 -4.87
CA ARG A 36 -8.62 15.69 -3.53
C ARG A 36 -9.57 14.52 -3.61
N TRP A 37 -10.69 14.64 -4.34
CA TRP A 37 -11.65 13.54 -4.43
C TRP A 37 -11.09 12.37 -5.26
N LEU A 38 -10.33 12.64 -6.32
CA LEU A 38 -9.66 11.60 -7.12
C LEU A 38 -8.66 10.81 -6.26
N PHE A 39 -7.88 11.49 -5.42
CA PHE A 39 -6.90 10.87 -4.54
C PHE A 39 -7.58 10.00 -3.49
N CYS A 40 -8.59 10.51 -2.78
CA CYS A 40 -9.37 9.70 -1.84
C CYS A 40 -10.02 8.49 -2.53
N ASN A 41 -10.56 8.63 -3.74
CA ASN A 41 -11.14 7.51 -4.48
C ASN A 41 -10.07 6.48 -4.91
N THR A 42 -8.84 6.93 -5.15
CA THR A 42 -7.69 6.07 -5.47
C THR A 42 -7.24 5.27 -4.25
N LEU A 43 -7.15 5.91 -3.07
CA LEU A 43 -6.87 5.20 -1.82
C LEU A 43 -7.97 4.18 -1.52
N SER A 44 -9.24 4.57 -1.63
CA SER A 44 -10.39 3.66 -1.51
C SER A 44 -10.28 2.44 -2.43
N TYR A 45 -9.87 2.66 -3.68
CA TYR A 45 -9.66 1.57 -4.61
C TYR A 45 -8.51 0.64 -4.19
N MET A 46 -7.40 1.20 -3.70
CA MET A 46 -6.25 0.40 -3.25
C MET A 46 -6.60 -0.46 -2.03
N GLU A 47 -7.30 0.09 -1.05
CA GLU A 47 -7.85 -0.66 0.10
C GLU A 47 -8.82 -1.76 -0.35
N HIS A 48 -9.69 -1.44 -1.31
CA HIS A 48 -10.59 -2.43 -1.89
C HIS A 48 -9.83 -3.58 -2.55
N ILE A 49 -8.73 -3.31 -3.27
CA ILE A 49 -7.88 -4.36 -3.85
C ILE A 49 -7.19 -5.18 -2.75
N GLY A 50 -6.75 -4.56 -1.65
CA GLY A 50 -6.27 -5.26 -0.46
C GLY A 50 -7.29 -6.28 0.05
N SER A 51 -8.51 -5.83 0.33
CA SER A 51 -9.63 -6.69 0.77
C SER A 51 -9.93 -7.83 -0.21
N TYR A 52 -9.94 -7.54 -1.53
CA TYR A 52 -10.18 -8.54 -2.56
C TYR A 52 -9.08 -9.61 -2.59
N LYS A 53 -7.81 -9.23 -2.41
CA LYS A 53 -6.68 -10.17 -2.37
C LYS A 53 -6.75 -11.10 -1.17
N ILE A 54 -7.19 -10.61 -0.01
CA ILE A 54 -7.42 -11.46 1.16
C ILE A 54 -8.48 -12.51 0.82
N MET A 55 -9.64 -12.08 0.32
CA MET A 55 -10.73 -12.98 -0.04
C MET A 55 -10.34 -14.00 -1.13
N ALA A 56 -9.57 -13.57 -2.14
CA ALA A 56 -9.17 -14.44 -3.24
C ALA A 56 -8.10 -15.48 -2.85
N THR A 57 -7.22 -15.15 -1.89
CA THR A 57 -6.12 -16.03 -1.49
C THR A 57 -6.44 -16.88 -0.26
N GLN A 58 -7.31 -16.38 0.62
CA GLN A 58 -7.71 -17.05 1.86
C GLN A 58 -9.16 -17.52 1.74
N GLN A 59 -9.37 -18.68 1.11
CA GLN A 59 -10.69 -19.28 0.87
C GLN A 59 -10.75 -20.73 1.35
N GLY A 60 -11.97 -21.22 1.59
CA GLY A 60 -12.25 -22.58 2.05
C GLY A 60 -12.29 -22.74 3.57
N ASP A 61 -12.24 -23.99 4.04
CA ASP A 61 -12.53 -24.35 5.44
C ASP A 61 -11.47 -23.89 6.46
N VAL A 62 -10.41 -23.22 6.00
CA VAL A 62 -9.20 -22.90 6.78
C VAL A 62 -9.09 -21.40 7.09
N ILE A 63 -10.06 -20.56 6.68
CA ILE A 63 -10.02 -19.13 7.01
C ILE A 63 -10.22 -18.92 8.52
N ASP A 64 -9.24 -18.28 9.16
CA ASP A 64 -9.24 -18.02 10.61
C ASP A 64 -9.87 -16.66 10.96
N TYR A 65 -10.27 -16.50 12.23
CA TYR A 65 -10.82 -15.24 12.73
C TYR A 65 -9.91 -14.02 12.48
N PRO A 66 -8.59 -14.08 12.72
CA PRO A 66 -7.69 -12.97 12.39
C PRO A 66 -7.76 -12.54 10.92
N THR A 67 -7.87 -13.47 9.98
CA THR A 67 -7.99 -13.17 8.55
C THR A 67 -9.35 -12.54 8.21
N LEU A 68 -10.44 -13.02 8.80
CA LEU A 68 -11.76 -12.42 8.63
C LEU A 68 -11.83 -11.01 9.22
N LYS A 69 -11.22 -10.80 10.39
CA LYS A 69 -11.13 -9.49 11.03
C LYS A 69 -10.36 -8.51 10.13
N HIS A 70 -9.21 -8.93 9.62
CA HIS A 70 -8.41 -8.14 8.69
C HIS A 70 -9.22 -7.77 7.43
N LEU A 71 -9.85 -8.75 6.76
CA LEU A 71 -10.73 -8.50 5.60
C LEU A 71 -11.82 -7.45 5.87
N ASN A 72 -12.45 -7.51 7.06
CA ASN A 72 -13.47 -6.56 7.46
C ASN A 72 -12.88 -5.15 7.69
N GLU A 73 -11.70 -5.05 8.27
CA GLU A 73 -10.99 -3.77 8.52
C GLU A 73 -10.58 -3.11 7.19
N GLU A 74 -9.96 -3.85 6.26
CA GLU A 74 -9.60 -3.36 4.90
C GLU A 74 -10.83 -2.86 4.12
N THR A 75 -11.94 -3.60 4.21
CA THR A 75 -13.22 -3.17 3.60
C THR A 75 -13.72 -1.87 4.23
N GLY A 76 -13.56 -1.73 5.54
CA GLY A 76 -13.88 -0.52 6.29
C GLY A 76 -13.03 0.67 5.87
N HIS A 77 -11.74 0.47 5.61
CA HIS A 77 -10.82 1.50 5.11
C HIS A 77 -11.20 1.95 3.70
N ALA A 78 -11.52 1.00 2.81
CA ALA A 78 -12.03 1.31 1.48
C ALA A 78 -13.29 2.19 1.54
N VAL A 79 -14.24 1.85 2.41
CA VAL A 79 -15.48 2.62 2.65
C VAL A 79 -15.18 4.01 3.23
N LEU A 80 -14.25 4.11 4.18
CA LEU A 80 -13.83 5.38 4.77
C LEU A 80 -13.39 6.36 3.69
N PHE A 81 -12.42 5.97 2.87
CA PHE A 81 -11.90 6.82 1.79
C PHE A 81 -12.96 7.09 0.72
N LYS A 82 -13.80 6.10 0.37
CA LYS A 82 -14.88 6.28 -0.61
C LYS A 82 -15.85 7.37 -0.18
N ARG A 83 -16.30 7.31 1.07
CA ARG A 83 -17.23 8.27 1.66
C ARG A 83 -16.65 9.68 1.63
N HIS A 84 -15.36 9.85 1.92
CA HIS A 84 -14.71 11.16 1.83
C HIS A 84 -14.58 11.65 0.39
N ALA A 85 -14.22 10.77 -0.55
CA ALA A 85 -14.18 11.10 -1.97
C ALA A 85 -15.54 11.58 -2.49
N GLU A 86 -16.61 10.85 -2.20
CA GLU A 86 -17.98 11.22 -2.62
C GLU A 86 -18.45 12.51 -1.97
N ARG A 87 -18.11 12.74 -0.69
CA ARG A 87 -18.37 14.01 0.01
C ARG A 87 -17.65 15.18 -0.67
N PHE A 88 -16.39 15.01 -1.04
CA PHE A 88 -15.61 16.06 -1.70
C PHE A 88 -16.09 16.35 -3.13
N LYS A 89 -16.56 15.33 -3.86
CA LYS A 89 -17.12 15.48 -5.20
C LYS A 89 -18.57 15.98 -5.23
N GLY A 90 -19.36 15.62 -4.22
CA GLY A 90 -20.81 15.89 -4.17
C GLY A 90 -21.67 14.92 -4.99
N SER A 91 -21.13 13.75 -5.37
CA SER A 91 -21.87 12.70 -6.10
C SER A 91 -21.26 11.32 -5.88
N GLY A 92 -22.02 10.28 -6.20
CA GLY A 92 -21.56 8.89 -6.15
C GLY A 92 -20.37 8.66 -7.09
N LEU A 93 -19.47 7.78 -6.67
CA LEU A 93 -18.25 7.43 -7.38
C LEU A 93 -18.20 5.94 -7.68
N ASP A 94 -17.55 5.57 -8.77
CA ASP A 94 -17.11 4.21 -9.07
C ASP A 94 -15.57 4.16 -9.11
N TYR A 95 -15.01 3.12 -9.69
CA TYR A 95 -13.56 2.96 -9.88
C TYR A 95 -13.19 2.99 -11.37
N ALA A 96 -13.94 3.72 -12.20
CA ALA A 96 -13.57 3.96 -13.59
C ALA A 96 -12.21 4.70 -13.66
N GLU A 97 -11.48 4.52 -14.75
CA GLU A 97 -10.14 5.11 -14.90
C GLU A 97 -10.14 6.64 -14.80
N SER A 98 -11.23 7.29 -15.24
CA SER A 98 -11.43 8.75 -15.13
C SER A 98 -11.70 9.23 -13.71
N GLN A 99 -11.92 8.31 -12.76
CA GLN A 99 -12.21 8.61 -11.36
C GLN A 99 -11.07 8.20 -10.43
N LEU A 100 -9.89 7.87 -10.98
CA LEU A 100 -8.69 7.48 -10.25
C LEU A 100 -7.49 8.29 -10.72
N ILE A 101 -6.52 8.51 -9.83
CA ILE A 101 -5.21 9.05 -10.19
C ILE A 101 -4.29 7.88 -10.51
N ALA A 102 -3.53 8.00 -11.61
CA ALA A 102 -2.59 6.98 -12.05
C ALA A 102 -3.18 5.55 -12.03
N PRO A 103 -4.36 5.31 -12.65
CA PRO A 103 -5.11 4.06 -12.51
C PRO A 103 -4.25 2.84 -12.82
N ALA A 104 -3.49 2.84 -13.91
CA ALA A 104 -2.62 1.72 -14.27
C ALA A 104 -1.62 1.31 -13.17
N TYR A 105 -1.12 2.27 -12.40
CA TYR A 105 -0.17 2.00 -11.31
C TYR A 105 -0.88 1.55 -10.04
N ALA A 106 -2.00 2.19 -9.67
CA ALA A 106 -2.83 1.78 -8.54
C ALA A 106 -3.35 0.34 -8.73
N ARG A 107 -3.86 -0.01 -9.92
CA ARG A 107 -4.34 -1.37 -10.24
C ARG A 107 -3.24 -2.41 -10.21
N ALA A 108 -2.03 -2.05 -10.63
CA ALA A 108 -0.93 -3.00 -10.74
C ALA A 108 -0.11 -3.16 -9.44
N TYR A 109 -0.35 -2.32 -8.43
CA TYR A 109 0.48 -2.23 -7.23
C TYR A 109 0.66 -3.58 -6.53
N PHE A 110 -0.44 -4.14 -6.03
CA PHE A 110 -0.48 -5.40 -5.31
C PHE A 110 -0.04 -6.58 -6.18
N SER A 111 -0.54 -6.67 -7.41
CA SER A 111 -0.22 -7.78 -8.31
C SER A 111 1.26 -7.80 -8.70
N ARG A 112 1.94 -6.65 -8.82
CA ARG A 112 3.39 -6.61 -9.09
C ARG A 112 4.22 -7.03 -7.88
N LEU A 113 3.78 -6.67 -6.68
CA LEU A 113 4.40 -7.12 -5.43
C LEU A 113 4.24 -8.65 -5.28
N GLU A 114 3.02 -9.14 -5.47
CA GLU A 114 2.69 -10.57 -5.45
C GLU A 114 3.54 -11.38 -6.45
N VAL A 115 3.70 -10.91 -7.69
CA VAL A 115 4.57 -11.55 -8.69
C VAL A 115 6.01 -11.67 -8.19
N SER A 116 6.51 -10.67 -7.46
CA SER A 116 7.86 -10.71 -6.89
C SER A 116 7.96 -11.76 -5.78
N MET A 117 6.91 -11.92 -4.97
CA MET A 117 6.83 -12.94 -3.92
C MET A 117 6.70 -14.35 -4.48
N VAL A 118 5.81 -14.57 -5.44
CA VAL A 118 5.66 -15.86 -6.13
C VAL A 118 6.96 -16.27 -6.81
N ARG A 119 7.68 -15.33 -7.44
CA ARG A 119 9.00 -15.62 -8.03
C ARG A 119 10.04 -15.99 -6.99
N TYR A 120 10.03 -15.34 -5.83
CA TYR A 120 10.98 -15.60 -4.74
C TYR A 120 10.74 -16.97 -4.10
N PHE A 121 9.49 -17.29 -3.76
CA PHE A 121 9.15 -18.55 -3.09
C PHE A 121 9.05 -19.75 -4.05
N GLY A 122 8.89 -19.52 -5.36
CA GLY A 122 8.86 -20.57 -6.37
C GLY A 122 7.50 -21.28 -6.51
N ARG A 123 7.48 -22.42 -7.22
CA ARG A 123 6.25 -23.14 -7.59
C ARG A 123 5.52 -23.78 -6.41
N ASP A 124 6.24 -24.08 -5.33
CA ASP A 124 5.68 -24.72 -4.12
C ASP A 124 5.34 -23.69 -3.03
N ALA A 125 5.24 -22.41 -3.41
CA ALA A 125 4.97 -21.34 -2.48
C ALA A 125 3.63 -21.54 -1.76
N ASN A 126 3.67 -21.54 -0.43
CA ASN A 126 2.47 -21.55 0.40
C ASN A 126 1.75 -20.20 0.24
N TYR A 127 0.54 -20.22 -0.31
CA TYR A 127 -0.30 -19.03 -0.49
C TYR A 127 -0.54 -18.26 0.81
N ARG A 128 -0.59 -18.95 1.96
CA ARG A 128 -0.67 -18.31 3.28
C ARG A 128 0.59 -17.49 3.58
N THR A 129 1.77 -18.04 3.32
CA THR A 129 3.05 -17.32 3.50
C THR A 129 3.13 -16.10 2.59
N ILE A 130 2.73 -16.23 1.31
CA ILE A 130 2.67 -15.10 0.37
C ILE A 130 1.70 -14.03 0.89
N TYR A 131 0.51 -14.42 1.34
CA TYR A 131 -0.46 -13.49 1.92
C TYR A 131 0.12 -12.75 3.13
N LEU A 132 0.68 -13.48 4.10
CA LEU A 132 1.25 -12.88 5.31
C LEU A 132 2.38 -11.89 4.99
N TYR A 133 3.27 -12.24 4.07
CA TYR A 133 4.33 -11.34 3.61
C TYR A 133 3.79 -10.15 2.83
N MET A 134 2.83 -10.36 1.92
CA MET A 134 2.23 -9.28 1.14
C MET A 134 1.55 -8.27 2.04
N SER A 135 0.69 -8.73 2.96
CA SER A 135 0.04 -7.87 3.93
C SER A 135 1.06 -7.15 4.79
N LEU A 136 2.02 -7.86 5.41
CA LEU A 136 3.06 -7.24 6.22
C LEU A 136 3.79 -6.08 5.50
N ILE A 137 4.15 -6.28 4.23
CA ILE A 137 4.87 -5.27 3.46
C ILE A 137 3.99 -4.09 3.07
N VAL A 138 2.72 -4.34 2.73
CA VAL A 138 1.74 -3.27 2.48
C VAL A 138 1.44 -2.48 3.75
N GLU A 139 1.27 -3.16 4.90
CA GLU A 139 1.02 -2.51 6.19
C GLU A 139 2.13 -1.54 6.59
N PHE A 140 3.41 -1.91 6.34
CA PHE A 140 4.52 -1.00 6.62
C PHE A 140 4.39 0.31 5.83
N ARG A 141 4.01 0.21 4.55
CA ARG A 141 3.75 1.39 3.72
C ARG A 141 2.51 2.14 4.17
N ALA A 142 1.42 1.43 4.49
CA ALA A 142 0.16 2.03 4.93
C ALA A 142 0.37 2.86 6.19
N VAL A 143 0.98 2.29 7.24
CA VAL A 143 1.33 3.03 8.47
C VAL A 143 2.15 4.27 8.14
N TRP A 144 3.27 4.10 7.42
CA TRP A 144 4.17 5.20 7.12
C TRP A 144 3.52 6.31 6.27
N ALA A 145 2.77 5.93 5.22
CA ALA A 145 2.14 6.90 4.32
C ALA A 145 0.93 7.57 4.98
N TYR A 146 0.15 6.84 5.78
CA TYR A 146 -1.02 7.38 6.46
C TYR A 146 -0.69 8.27 7.65
N GLU A 147 0.46 8.08 8.30
CA GLU A 147 1.00 9.07 9.24
C GLU A 147 1.26 10.40 8.53
N ILE A 148 1.95 10.38 7.38
CA ILE A 148 2.20 11.58 6.57
C ILE A 148 0.88 12.19 6.07
N LEU A 149 -0.05 11.36 5.61
CA LEU A 149 -1.36 11.83 5.13
C LEU A 149 -2.17 12.47 6.26
N ALA A 150 -2.13 11.91 7.48
CA ALA A 150 -2.81 12.47 8.64
C ALA A 150 -2.28 13.88 8.97
N GLU A 151 -0.95 14.07 8.95
CA GLU A 151 -0.34 15.41 9.09
C GLU A 151 -0.82 16.36 7.99
N CYS A 152 -0.90 15.91 6.75
CA CYS A 152 -1.36 16.73 5.62
C CYS A 152 -2.84 17.11 5.73
N ILE A 153 -3.69 16.18 6.17
CA ILE A 153 -5.13 16.41 6.42
C ILE A 153 -5.32 17.47 7.51
N GLU A 154 -4.57 17.37 8.61
CA GLU A 154 -4.59 18.34 9.71
C GLU A 154 -4.15 19.73 9.24
N LYS A 155 -3.01 19.82 8.53
CA LYS A 155 -2.50 21.08 7.96
C LYS A 155 -3.49 21.71 6.97
N ALA A 156 -4.23 20.89 6.22
CA ALA A 156 -5.25 21.35 5.29
C ALA A 156 -6.59 21.72 5.96
N GLY A 157 -6.75 21.47 7.26
CA GLY A 157 -7.99 21.74 8.00
C GLY A 157 -9.17 20.88 7.53
N LEU A 158 -8.91 19.67 7.02
CA LEU A 158 -9.95 18.78 6.51
C LEU A 158 -10.62 18.02 7.65
N ASP A 159 -11.96 18.00 7.63
CA ASP A 159 -12.77 17.33 8.66
C ASP A 159 -12.91 15.82 8.41
N PHE A 160 -11.80 15.08 8.57
CA PHE A 160 -11.78 13.63 8.77
C PHE A 160 -10.47 13.16 9.42
N SER A 161 -10.50 12.02 10.13
CA SER A 161 -9.36 11.50 10.88
C SER A 161 -8.97 10.09 10.44
N LEU A 162 -7.67 9.82 10.41
CA LEU A 162 -7.09 8.50 10.15
C LEU A 162 -6.69 7.74 11.43
N ALA A 163 -6.97 8.29 12.63
CA ALA A 163 -6.48 7.71 13.88
C ALA A 163 -6.94 6.26 14.12
N LYS A 164 -8.21 5.95 13.81
CA LYS A 164 -8.74 4.58 13.92
C LYS A 164 -8.07 3.64 12.92
N LEU A 165 -7.94 4.09 11.67
CA LEU A 165 -7.31 3.33 10.59
C LEU A 165 -5.86 2.99 10.97
N LEU A 166 -5.07 4.00 11.35
CA LEU A 166 -3.68 3.81 11.78
C LEU A 166 -3.52 2.82 12.94
N ALA A 167 -4.43 2.85 13.90
CA ALA A 167 -4.42 1.88 15.00
C ALA A 167 -4.69 0.44 14.52
N GLU A 168 -5.54 0.26 13.50
CA GLU A 168 -5.82 -1.03 12.86
C GLU A 168 -4.59 -1.53 12.09
N GLU A 169 -3.96 -0.70 11.25
CA GLU A 169 -2.73 -1.08 10.49
C GLU A 169 -1.58 -1.48 11.40
N GLN A 170 -1.38 -0.74 12.50
CA GLN A 170 -0.35 -1.08 13.47
C GLN A 170 -0.67 -2.42 14.16
N GLY A 171 -1.96 -2.73 14.37
CA GLY A 171 -2.43 -4.03 14.82
C GLY A 171 -2.17 -5.14 13.79
N HIS A 172 -2.39 -4.87 12.51
CA HIS A 172 -2.14 -5.79 11.40
C HIS A 172 -0.65 -6.17 11.33
N LEU A 173 0.28 -5.20 11.40
CA LEU A 173 1.72 -5.46 11.48
C LEU A 173 2.09 -6.48 12.56
N ASN A 174 1.57 -6.26 13.77
CA ASN A 174 1.82 -7.14 14.91
C ASN A 174 1.25 -8.54 14.67
N SER A 175 0.07 -8.63 14.06
CA SER A 175 -0.58 -9.89 13.73
C SER A 175 0.21 -10.69 12.68
N MET A 176 0.62 -10.05 11.59
CA MET A 176 1.33 -10.73 10.49
C MET A 176 2.69 -11.26 10.93
N VAL A 177 3.47 -10.48 11.67
CA VAL A 177 4.77 -10.94 12.20
C VAL A 177 4.60 -12.13 13.13
N ARG A 178 3.64 -12.08 14.06
CA ARG A 178 3.38 -13.21 14.98
C ARG A 178 2.96 -14.48 14.24
N ARG A 179 2.16 -14.35 13.19
CA ARG A 179 1.70 -15.50 12.40
C ARG A 179 2.83 -16.09 11.57
N LEU A 180 3.68 -15.25 10.95
CA LEU A 180 4.89 -15.72 10.27
C LEU A 180 5.85 -16.43 11.22
N ASP A 181 6.03 -15.91 12.44
CA ASP A 181 6.91 -16.51 13.46
C ASP A 181 6.35 -17.85 13.94
N ALA A 182 5.05 -17.92 14.22
CA ALA A 182 4.37 -19.16 14.62
C ALA A 182 4.42 -20.25 13.54
N ASP A 183 4.40 -19.86 12.26
CA ASP A 183 4.54 -20.78 11.12
C ASP A 183 6.00 -21.16 10.83
N GLY A 184 6.97 -20.60 11.55
CA GLY A 184 8.40 -20.76 11.29
C GLY A 184 8.85 -20.18 9.94
N GLN A 185 8.07 -19.25 9.38
CA GLN A 185 8.31 -18.62 8.09
C GLN A 185 8.89 -17.22 8.22
N PHE A 186 8.97 -16.65 9.43
CA PHE A 186 9.51 -15.31 9.61
C PHE A 186 11.01 -15.27 9.31
N SER A 187 11.37 -14.46 8.31
CA SER A 187 12.73 -14.07 8.00
C SER A 187 12.81 -12.56 7.81
N ARG A 188 13.73 -11.93 8.56
CA ARG A 188 14.04 -10.52 8.40
C ARG A 188 14.59 -10.24 7.01
N GLU A 189 15.49 -11.07 6.49
CA GLU A 189 16.04 -10.92 5.14
C GLU A 189 14.95 -10.93 4.07
N GLN A 190 13.91 -11.75 4.24
CA GLN A 190 12.75 -11.76 3.32
C GLN A 190 11.92 -10.47 3.44
N VAL A 191 11.69 -9.97 4.65
CA VAL A 191 11.03 -8.66 4.85
C VAL A 191 11.82 -7.57 4.13
N GLU A 192 13.14 -7.55 4.32
CA GLU A 192 14.02 -6.55 3.71
C GLU A 192 14.06 -6.70 2.17
N TYR A 193 14.07 -7.92 1.66
CA TYR A 193 13.99 -8.16 0.22
C TYR A 193 12.68 -7.64 -0.39
N PHE A 194 11.53 -7.89 0.26
CA PHE A 194 10.23 -7.49 -0.28
C PHE A 194 9.92 -6.02 -0.08
N TRP A 195 10.36 -5.38 1.01
CA TRP A 195 10.18 -3.94 1.17
C TRP A 195 10.93 -3.17 0.07
N GLU A 196 12.00 -3.73 -0.52
CA GLU A 196 12.80 -3.04 -1.52
C GLU A 196 12.05 -3.07 -2.84
N LYS A 197 11.43 -4.21 -3.16
CA LYS A 197 10.53 -4.34 -4.31
C LYS A 197 9.33 -3.40 -4.17
N GLU A 198 8.73 -3.34 -2.98
CA GLU A 198 7.63 -2.42 -2.69
C GLU A 198 8.05 -0.96 -2.82
N HIS A 199 9.22 -0.58 -2.30
CA HIS A 199 9.74 0.79 -2.38
C HIS A 199 9.77 1.28 -3.84
N TRP A 200 10.25 0.44 -4.77
CA TRP A 200 10.26 0.79 -6.19
C TRP A 200 8.85 0.89 -6.80
N LEU A 201 7.87 0.12 -6.31
CA LEU A 201 6.48 0.23 -6.74
C LEU A 201 5.87 1.54 -6.22
N TYR A 202 6.13 1.89 -4.97
CA TYR A 202 5.70 3.14 -4.36
C TYR A 202 6.27 4.37 -5.08
N VAL A 203 7.58 4.38 -5.36
CA VAL A 203 8.24 5.44 -6.15
C VAL A 203 7.61 5.58 -7.54
N ARG A 204 7.27 4.47 -8.20
CA ARG A 204 6.60 4.51 -9.50
C ARG A 204 5.17 5.04 -9.41
N LEU A 205 4.44 4.70 -8.35
CA LEU A 205 3.11 5.22 -8.09
C LEU A 205 3.16 6.74 -7.85
N LEU A 206 4.05 7.22 -6.97
CA LEU A 206 4.23 8.66 -6.71
C LEU A 206 4.56 9.45 -7.99
N LYS A 207 5.51 8.97 -8.81
CA LYS A 207 5.83 9.60 -10.10
C LYS A 207 4.62 9.67 -11.04
N ALA A 208 3.83 8.61 -11.08
CA ALA A 208 2.65 8.56 -11.95
C ALA A 208 1.54 9.49 -11.44
N ILE A 209 1.39 9.61 -10.12
CA ILE A 209 0.47 10.56 -9.48
C ILE A 209 0.86 12.00 -9.82
N GLU A 210 2.13 12.38 -9.65
CA GLU A 210 2.62 13.72 -10.02
C GLU A 210 2.45 14.03 -11.50
N LYS A 211 2.77 13.05 -12.36
CA LYS A 211 2.58 13.21 -13.81
C LYS A 211 1.10 13.43 -14.16
N SER A 212 0.19 12.77 -13.45
CA SER A 212 -1.26 12.93 -13.65
C SER A 212 -1.74 14.35 -13.30
N ARG A 213 -1.01 15.09 -12.45
CA ARG A 213 -1.24 16.53 -12.19
C ARG A 213 -0.64 17.48 -13.23
N GLY A 214 0.19 16.99 -14.16
CA GLY A 214 0.94 17.84 -15.08
C GLY A 214 2.19 18.49 -14.47
N VAL A 215 2.67 18.00 -13.31
CA VAL A 215 3.90 18.49 -12.67
C VAL A 215 5.09 17.63 -13.16
N GLU A 216 5.65 17.98 -14.32
CA GLU A 216 6.86 17.32 -14.84
C GLU A 216 8.14 17.93 -14.23
N ASN A 217 8.40 17.78 -12.92
CA ASN A 217 9.69 18.21 -12.37
C ASN A 217 10.08 17.47 -11.08
N PHE A 218 10.49 16.19 -11.18
CA PHE A 218 11.38 15.60 -10.17
C PHE A 218 12.27 14.51 -10.76
N LYS A 219 13.59 14.77 -10.83
CA LYS A 219 14.61 13.76 -11.12
C LYS A 219 15.05 13.11 -9.82
N HIS A 220 14.34 12.07 -9.37
CA HIS A 220 14.86 11.23 -8.29
C HIS A 220 16.03 10.37 -8.83
N VAL A 221 17.24 10.61 -8.32
CA VAL A 221 18.48 9.87 -8.64
C VAL A 221 18.51 8.59 -7.80
N GLY A 222 17.60 7.66 -8.08
CA GLY A 222 17.70 6.27 -7.62
C GLY A 222 18.34 5.45 -8.74
N LYS A 223 19.48 4.80 -8.47
CA LYS A 223 20.23 3.97 -9.44
C LYS A 223 19.28 3.13 -10.29
N GLN A 224 19.23 3.41 -11.59
CA GLN A 224 18.60 2.51 -12.56
C GLN A 224 19.48 1.27 -12.70
N GLU A 225 19.15 0.20 -11.99
CA GLU A 225 19.54 -1.13 -12.46
C GLU A 225 18.61 -1.54 -13.60
N THR A 226 19.12 -1.41 -14.81
CA THR A 226 18.57 -2.03 -16.01
C THR A 226 18.60 -3.54 -15.84
N VAL A 227 17.49 -4.14 -15.44
CA VAL A 227 17.29 -5.58 -15.60
C VAL A 227 16.87 -5.82 -17.06
N SER A 228 17.82 -6.19 -17.91
CA SER A 228 17.52 -6.71 -19.23
C SER A 228 16.87 -8.10 -19.07
N VAL A 229 15.56 -8.19 -19.30
CA VAL A 229 14.91 -9.48 -19.50
C VAL A 229 15.03 -9.81 -20.99
N ALA A 230 16.04 -10.61 -21.33
CA ALA A 230 16.11 -11.27 -22.62
C ALA A 230 15.01 -12.34 -22.66
N TYR A 231 13.98 -12.11 -23.48
CA TYR A 231 13.11 -13.18 -23.95
C TYR A 231 13.86 -13.92 -25.06
N SER A 232 14.41 -15.09 -24.77
CA SER A 232 14.75 -16.07 -25.80
C SER A 232 13.61 -17.06 -25.90
N VAL A 233 12.83 -16.94 -26.97
CA VAL A 233 11.92 -17.99 -27.45
C VAL A 233 12.77 -18.94 -28.29
N ALA A 234 12.84 -20.19 -27.86
CA ALA A 234 13.15 -21.35 -28.70
C ALA A 234 12.34 -22.54 -28.14
#